data_AF-V4Q0G3-F1
#
_entry.id   AF-V4Q0G3-F1
#
_cell.length_a   1.000
_cell.length_b   1.000
_cell.length_c   1.000
_cell.angle_alpha   90.00
_cell.angle_beta   90.00
_cell.angle_gamma   90.00
#
_symmetry.space_group_name_H-M   'P 1'
#
loop_
_entity.id
_entity.type
_entity.pdbx_description
1 polymer ?
#
loop_
_entity_poly.entity_id
_entity_poly.type
_entity_poly.pdbx_seq_one_letter_code
_entity_poly.pdbx_strand_id
1 'polypeptide(L)'
;MYKDSASAGTAKPQVFRPRVAKPVSPLGAGLSARSGPSWQQIGALILLVSVFAALCVEAPSTLLGGLYWLSWACFMSNAILRLAACVTKPPQATEHTDPLTSASNENLPHYSVIVALYKEADIVPQLLKAMLDLDYPRDRLEILFALKEDDHATIAAFRAQRLPGYVKIIEVPDGFPRIKPRALNHALGLATGDLVVIYDAEDRPRADQLREAARAFARGSPMLACIQAPLRPVDATSFIGRRFA
;
A
#
# COMPACT_ATOMS: atom_id res chain seq x y z
N MET A 1 12.71 55.75 -16.83
CA MET A 1 13.16 55.00 -15.64
C MET A 1 12.03 54.06 -15.28
N TYR A 2 12.17 52.80 -15.69
CA TYR A 2 11.15 51.75 -15.64
C TYR A 2 11.00 51.26 -14.19
N LYS A 3 9.78 51.23 -13.65
CA LYS A 3 9.43 50.45 -12.46
C LYS A 3 8.01 49.94 -12.64
N ASP A 4 7.92 48.81 -13.33
CA ASP A 4 6.73 47.98 -13.36
C ASP A 4 6.59 47.23 -12.04
N SER A 5 5.40 47.35 -11.47
CA SER A 5 4.87 46.58 -10.37
C SER A 5 4.72 45.11 -10.77
N ALA A 6 5.54 44.24 -10.18
CA ALA A 6 5.42 42.79 -10.35
C ALA A 6 4.15 42.27 -9.65
N SER A 7 3.16 41.89 -10.46
CA SER A 7 1.97 41.16 -10.04
C SER A 7 2.35 39.77 -9.53
N ALA A 8 1.89 39.42 -8.33
CA ALA A 8 1.97 38.08 -7.78
C ALA A 8 1.15 37.11 -8.64
N GLY A 9 1.83 36.35 -9.51
CA GLY A 9 1.22 35.29 -10.29
C GLY A 9 0.82 34.13 -9.40
N THR A 10 -0.49 33.87 -9.27
CA THR A 10 -1.05 32.65 -8.71
C THR A 10 -0.63 31.46 -9.59
N ALA A 11 0.37 30.70 -9.15
CA ALA A 11 0.78 29.47 -9.82
C ALA A 11 -0.39 28.49 -9.86
N LYS A 12 -0.92 28.21 -11.06
CA LYS A 12 -1.96 27.19 -11.26
C LYS A 12 -1.38 25.82 -10.87
N PRO A 13 -2.14 24.97 -10.16
CA PRO A 13 -1.70 23.62 -9.85
C PRO A 13 -1.36 22.87 -11.14
N GLN A 14 -0.16 22.31 -11.21
CA GLN A 14 0.29 21.54 -12.37
C GLN A 14 -0.48 20.22 -12.42
N VAL A 15 -1.50 20.16 -13.29
CA VAL A 15 -2.21 18.92 -13.59
C VAL A 15 -1.34 18.12 -14.54
N PHE A 16 -0.68 17.09 -14.00
CA PHE A 16 0.12 16.17 -14.81
C PHE A 16 -0.83 15.21 -15.53
N ARG A 17 -0.90 15.33 -16.87
CA ARG A 17 -1.62 14.40 -17.75
C ARG A 17 -0.61 13.51 -18.48
N PRO A 18 -0.39 12.26 -18.06
CA PRO A 18 0.63 11.41 -18.67
C PRO A 18 0.17 10.80 -19.99
N ARG A 19 1.15 10.48 -20.85
CA ARG A 19 1.02 9.40 -21.84
C ARG A 19 1.02 8.07 -21.10
N VAL A 20 0.04 7.21 -21.39
CA VAL A 20 -0.16 5.82 -20.96
C VAL A 20 1.00 5.24 -20.13
N ALA A 21 0.75 5.01 -18.84
CA ALA A 21 1.67 4.33 -17.93
C ALA A 21 2.12 2.97 -18.52
N LYS A 22 3.44 2.76 -18.61
CA LYS A 22 3.98 1.43 -18.98
C LYS A 22 3.81 0.49 -17.77
N PRO A 23 3.38 -0.77 -17.99
CA PRO A 23 3.27 -1.73 -16.89
C PRO A 23 4.62 -1.93 -16.21
N VAL A 24 4.62 -1.82 -14.88
CA VAL A 24 5.82 -1.76 -14.01
C VAL A 24 6.61 -3.07 -14.02
N SER A 25 5.99 -4.18 -14.41
CA SER A 25 6.68 -5.42 -14.78
C SER A 25 5.70 -6.32 -15.52
N PRO A 26 6.07 -6.97 -16.64
CA PRO A 26 5.36 -8.14 -17.08
C PRO A 26 5.62 -9.23 -16.05
N LEU A 27 4.75 -9.34 -15.03
CA LEU A 27 4.77 -10.49 -14.12
C LEU A 27 4.86 -11.75 -14.99
N GLY A 28 5.88 -12.58 -14.73
CA GLY A 28 6.07 -13.81 -15.48
C GLY A 28 4.77 -14.60 -15.50
N ALA A 29 4.45 -15.24 -16.62
CA ALA A 29 3.15 -15.91 -16.81
C ALA A 29 2.82 -16.93 -15.71
N GLY A 30 3.83 -17.49 -15.02
CA GLY A 30 3.64 -18.40 -13.87
C GLY A 30 3.24 -17.73 -12.55
N LEU A 31 3.35 -16.40 -12.44
CA LEU A 31 2.93 -15.61 -11.28
C LEU A 31 1.58 -14.91 -11.51
N SER A 32 0.93 -15.18 -12.63
CA SER A 32 -0.35 -14.60 -13.00
C SER A 32 -1.35 -15.70 -13.33
N ALA A 33 -2.60 -15.55 -12.88
CA ALA A 33 -3.70 -16.42 -13.27
C ALA A 33 -4.12 -16.27 -14.76
N ARG A 34 -3.38 -15.48 -15.55
CA ARG A 34 -3.67 -15.18 -16.96
C ARG A 34 -3.80 -16.43 -17.83
N SER A 35 -3.00 -17.47 -17.56
CA SER A 35 -2.97 -18.70 -18.35
C SER A 35 -4.05 -19.71 -17.95
N GLY A 36 -4.86 -19.40 -16.93
CA GLY A 36 -5.84 -20.33 -16.37
C GLY A 36 -5.20 -21.57 -15.71
N PRO A 37 -6.03 -22.53 -15.28
CA PRO A 37 -5.53 -23.77 -14.69
C PRO A 37 -4.91 -24.67 -15.76
N SER A 38 -3.79 -25.33 -15.43
CA SER A 38 -3.18 -26.35 -16.28
C SER A 38 -4.09 -27.58 -16.39
N TRP A 39 -3.92 -28.40 -17.43
CA TRP A 39 -4.68 -29.65 -17.57
C TRP A 39 -4.47 -30.60 -16.38
N GLN A 40 -3.28 -30.56 -15.75
CA GLN A 40 -2.98 -31.32 -14.54
C GLN A 40 -3.79 -30.81 -13.34
N GLN A 41 -3.93 -29.49 -13.20
CA GLN A 41 -4.77 -28.88 -12.16
C GLN A 41 -6.25 -29.20 -12.38
N ILE A 42 -6.73 -29.15 -13.63
CA ILE A 42 -8.10 -29.53 -14.00
C ILE A 42 -8.33 -31.01 -13.70
N GLY A 43 -7.42 -31.89 -14.11
CA GLY A 43 -7.51 -33.33 -13.83
C GLY A 43 -7.50 -33.64 -12.34
N ALA A 44 -6.62 -33.00 -11.57
CA ALA A 44 -6.58 -33.13 -10.12
C ALA A 44 -7.88 -32.63 -9.46
N LEU A 45 -8.45 -31.52 -9.95
CA LEU A 45 -9.72 -30.99 -9.46
C LEU A 45 -10.88 -31.95 -9.75
N ILE A 46 -10.96 -32.49 -10.97
CA ILE A 46 -11.99 -33.48 -11.35
C ILE A 46 -11.87 -34.72 -10.46
N LEU A 47 -10.65 -35.22 -10.26
CA LEU A 47 -10.41 -36.37 -9.38
C LEU A 47 -10.84 -36.06 -7.95
N LEU A 48 -10.45 -34.92 -7.41
CA LEU A 48 -10.81 -34.50 -6.05
C LEU A 48 -12.33 -34.41 -5.87
N VAL A 49 -13.04 -33.77 -6.81
CA VAL A 49 -14.50 -33.65 -6.80
C VAL A 49 -15.17 -35.02 -6.92
N SER A 50 -14.64 -35.90 -7.77
CA SER A 50 -15.19 -37.25 -7.97
C SER A 50 -15.03 -38.11 -6.72
N VAL A 51 -13.85 -38.07 -6.08
CA VAL A 51 -13.59 -38.77 -4.81
C VAL A 51 -14.48 -38.21 -3.71
N PHE A 52 -14.60 -36.89 -3.62
CA PHE A 52 -15.49 -36.24 -2.64
C PHE A 52 -16.95 -36.68 -2.84
N ALA A 53 -17.45 -36.66 -4.09
CA ALA A 53 -18.80 -37.12 -4.42
C ALA A 53 -19.01 -38.60 -4.08
N ALA A 54 -18.04 -39.47 -4.39
CA ALA A 54 -18.09 -40.88 -4.02
C ALA A 54 -18.14 -41.06 -2.49
N LEU A 55 -17.34 -40.33 -1.72
CA LEU A 55 -17.35 -40.37 -0.26
C LEU A 55 -18.67 -39.88 0.34
N CYS A 56 -19.33 -38.90 -0.28
CA CYS A 56 -20.66 -38.44 0.14
C CYS A 56 -21.72 -39.56 0.05
N VAL A 57 -21.61 -40.44 -0.95
CA VAL A 57 -22.58 -41.53 -1.18
C VAL A 57 -22.20 -42.77 -0.38
N GLU A 58 -20.95 -43.19 -0.47
CA GLU A 58 -20.50 -44.50 0.05
C GLU A 58 -20.11 -44.45 1.54
N ALA A 59 -19.62 -43.31 2.04
CA ALA A 59 -19.08 -43.20 3.39
C ALA A 59 -19.28 -41.81 4.03
N PRO A 60 -20.52 -41.31 4.15
CA PRO A 60 -20.80 -39.96 4.63
C PRO A 60 -20.32 -39.71 6.06
N SER A 61 -20.38 -40.72 6.94
CA SER A 61 -19.90 -40.62 8.32
C SER A 61 -18.38 -40.46 8.39
N THR A 62 -17.63 -41.22 7.58
CA THR A 62 -16.17 -41.11 7.45
C THR A 62 -15.78 -39.74 6.89
N LEU A 63 -16.48 -39.27 5.86
CA LEU A 63 -16.24 -37.95 5.28
C LEU A 63 -16.46 -36.83 6.31
N LEU A 64 -17.59 -36.85 7.02
CA LEU A 64 -17.91 -35.87 8.06
C LEU A 64 -16.89 -35.91 9.20
N GLY A 65 -16.50 -37.09 9.66
CA GLY A 65 -15.45 -37.23 10.68
C GLY A 65 -14.11 -36.68 10.23
N GLY A 66 -13.72 -36.95 8.99
CA GLY A 66 -12.49 -36.41 8.39
C GLY A 66 -12.52 -34.89 8.27
N LEU A 67 -13.62 -34.32 7.75
CA LEU A 67 -13.80 -32.87 7.65
C LEU A 67 -13.83 -32.20 9.03
N TYR A 68 -14.45 -32.84 10.03
CA TYR A 68 -14.44 -32.36 11.41
C TYR A 68 -13.03 -32.26 11.96
N TRP A 69 -12.24 -33.34 11.90
CA TRP A 69 -10.88 -33.35 12.42
C TRP A 69 -9.95 -32.41 11.67
N LEU A 70 -10.09 -32.31 10.34
CA LEU A 70 -9.36 -31.34 9.53
C LEU A 70 -9.71 -29.91 9.94
N SER A 71 -11.01 -29.58 10.05
CA SER A 71 -11.47 -28.25 10.45
C SER A 71 -11.00 -27.90 11.86
N TRP A 72 -11.08 -28.85 12.79
CA TRP A 72 -10.61 -28.70 14.16
C TRP A 72 -9.10 -28.46 14.21
N ALA A 73 -8.31 -29.24 13.46
CA ALA A 73 -6.87 -29.07 13.38
C ALA A 73 -6.48 -27.71 12.79
N CYS A 74 -7.13 -27.27 11.72
CA CYS A 74 -6.94 -25.93 11.15
C CYS A 74 -7.29 -24.82 12.17
N PHE A 75 -8.42 -24.94 12.85
CA PHE A 75 -8.86 -24.00 13.88
C PHE A 75 -7.85 -23.92 15.04
N MET A 76 -7.45 -25.07 15.58
CA MET A 76 -6.50 -25.14 16.70
C MET A 76 -5.12 -24.66 16.30
N SER A 77 -4.65 -24.97 15.09
CA SER A 77 -3.37 -24.46 14.58
C SER A 77 -3.38 -22.94 14.50
N ASN A 78 -4.46 -22.33 13.98
CA ASN A 78 -4.61 -20.87 13.96
C ASN A 78 -4.75 -20.27 15.37
N ALA A 79 -5.46 -20.94 16.29
CA ALA A 79 -5.59 -20.50 17.67
C ALA A 79 -4.23 -20.52 18.40
N ILE A 80 -3.45 -21.60 18.25
CA ILE A 80 -2.11 -21.74 18.80
C ILE A 80 -1.18 -20.69 18.20
N LEU A 81 -1.23 -20.47 16.88
CA LEU A 81 -0.43 -19.41 16.22
C LEU A 81 -0.73 -18.03 16.81
N ARG A 82 -2.01 -17.69 17.02
CA ARG A 82 -2.41 -16.42 17.63
C ARG A 82 -1.97 -16.30 19.09
N LEU A 83 -2.10 -17.37 19.87
CA LEU A 83 -1.63 -17.43 21.26
C LEU A 83 -0.11 -17.28 21.33
N ALA A 84 0.62 -17.98 20.46
CA ALA A 84 2.07 -17.86 20.32
C ALA A 84 2.46 -16.42 19.97
N ALA A 85 1.78 -15.79 19.00
CA ALA A 85 2.01 -14.40 18.63
C ALA A 85 1.79 -13.41 19.80
N CYS A 86 0.85 -13.69 20.70
CA CYS A 86 0.61 -12.86 21.89
C CYS A 86 1.74 -12.91 22.93
N VAL A 87 2.48 -14.03 22.99
CA VAL A 87 3.57 -14.25 23.96
C VAL A 87 4.96 -14.04 23.36
N THR A 88 5.11 -14.08 22.03
CA THR A 88 6.36 -13.69 21.37
C THR A 88 6.56 -12.19 21.51
N LYS A 89 7.67 -11.80 22.14
CA LYS A 89 8.10 -10.40 22.11
C LYS A 89 8.59 -10.09 20.69
N PRO A 90 8.22 -8.95 20.09
CA PRO A 90 8.84 -8.53 18.84
C PRO A 90 10.36 -8.47 19.07
N PRO A 91 11.18 -8.90 18.09
CA PRO A 91 12.61 -8.70 18.16
C PRO A 91 12.86 -7.24 18.51
N GLN A 92 13.52 -6.99 19.65
CA GLN A 92 14.00 -5.64 19.91
C GLN A 92 14.93 -5.28 18.78
N ALA A 93 14.72 -4.10 18.19
CA ALA A 93 15.69 -3.54 17.26
C ALA A 93 17.03 -3.53 18.01
N THR A 94 17.91 -4.44 17.63
CA THR A 94 19.28 -4.42 18.10
C THR A 94 19.86 -3.08 17.67
N GLU A 95 20.55 -2.39 18.57
CA GLU A 95 21.30 -1.17 18.29
C GLU A 95 22.48 -1.51 17.35
N HIS A 96 22.19 -2.00 16.14
CA HIS A 96 23.14 -1.95 15.06
C HIS A 96 23.21 -0.49 14.63
N THR A 97 24.44 0.03 14.58
CA THR A 97 24.82 1.31 13.99
C THR A 97 23.95 1.56 12.76
N ASP A 98 23.03 2.51 12.85
CA ASP A 98 22.08 2.74 11.77
C ASP A 98 22.88 3.31 10.58
N PRO A 99 22.91 2.63 9.42
CA PRO A 99 23.71 3.04 8.27
C PRO A 99 23.28 4.41 7.75
N LEU A 100 22.09 4.89 8.13
CA LEU A 100 21.56 6.21 7.80
C LEU A 100 21.49 7.17 9.01
N THR A 101 22.02 6.81 10.20
CA THR A 101 22.09 7.76 11.33
C THR A 101 23.10 8.86 11.08
N SER A 102 24.16 8.54 10.33
CA SER A 102 25.21 9.45 9.88
C SER A 102 25.02 9.92 8.43
N ALA A 103 23.96 9.47 7.76
CA ALA A 103 23.63 9.91 6.42
C ALA A 103 23.19 11.37 6.46
N SER A 104 23.90 12.24 5.73
CA SER A 104 23.30 13.49 5.27
C SER A 104 21.98 13.17 4.56
N ASN A 105 21.06 14.14 4.51
CA ASN A 105 19.82 14.01 3.76
C ASN A 105 20.05 13.55 2.29
N GLU A 106 21.28 13.69 1.77
CA GLU A 106 21.72 13.30 0.44
C GLU A 106 21.88 11.77 0.23
N ASN A 107 21.97 10.98 1.30
CA ASN A 107 22.08 9.52 1.19
C ASN A 107 20.73 8.81 1.32
N LEU A 108 19.64 9.55 1.55
CA LEU A 108 18.30 8.98 1.60
C LEU A 108 17.81 8.64 0.19
N PRO A 109 17.12 7.50 -0.03
CA PRO A 109 16.55 7.17 -1.33
C PRO A 109 15.47 8.17 -1.76
N HIS A 110 15.17 8.26 -3.05
CA HIS A 110 13.97 8.97 -3.49
C HIS A 110 12.74 8.17 -3.09
N TYR A 111 11.70 8.84 -2.59
CA TYR A 111 10.51 8.22 -2.08
C TYR A 111 9.29 8.72 -2.84
N SER A 112 8.49 7.81 -3.41
CA SER A 112 7.16 8.14 -3.96
C SER A 112 6.08 7.66 -3.00
N VAL A 113 5.32 8.61 -2.45
CA VAL A 113 4.11 8.36 -1.67
C VAL A 113 2.93 8.33 -2.62
N ILE A 114 2.12 7.27 -2.59
CA ILE A 114 0.91 7.15 -3.40
C ILE A 114 -0.31 7.06 -2.49
N VAL A 115 -1.28 7.94 -2.69
CA VAL A 115 -2.56 7.91 -1.99
C VAL A 115 -3.67 7.90 -3.01
N ALA A 116 -4.52 6.87 -3.01
CA ALA A 116 -5.66 6.78 -3.92
C ALA A 116 -6.92 7.25 -3.20
N LEU A 117 -7.64 8.20 -3.82
CA LEU A 117 -8.87 8.76 -3.28
C LEU A 117 -10.05 8.56 -4.22
N TYR A 118 -11.24 8.37 -3.65
CA TYR A 118 -12.49 8.38 -4.41
C TYR A 118 -13.69 8.79 -3.55
N LYS A 119 -14.28 9.94 -3.89
CA LYS A 119 -15.40 10.59 -3.19
C LYS A 119 -15.06 10.97 -1.74
N GLU A 120 -13.90 11.61 -1.56
CA GLU A 120 -13.32 11.91 -0.25
C GLU A 120 -12.93 13.39 -0.12
N ALA A 121 -13.69 14.29 -0.74
CA ALA A 121 -13.40 15.73 -0.74
C ALA A 121 -13.17 16.32 0.67
N ASP A 122 -13.93 15.84 1.66
CA ASP A 122 -13.89 16.34 3.04
C ASP A 122 -12.59 15.99 3.78
N ILE A 123 -11.89 14.92 3.38
CA ILE A 123 -10.67 14.48 4.06
C ILE A 123 -9.41 15.19 3.55
N VAL A 124 -9.49 15.82 2.37
CA VAL A 124 -8.35 16.43 1.67
C VAL A 124 -7.51 17.36 2.55
N PRO A 125 -8.09 18.28 3.35
CA PRO A 125 -7.27 19.18 4.20
C PRO A 125 -6.47 18.42 5.25
N GLN A 126 -7.07 17.40 5.88
CA GLN A 126 -6.41 16.58 6.89
C GLN A 126 -5.32 15.70 6.27
N LEU A 127 -5.64 15.05 5.16
CA LEU A 127 -4.69 14.21 4.44
C LEU A 127 -3.48 15.01 3.96
N LEU A 128 -3.71 16.18 3.35
CA LEU A 128 -2.62 17.03 2.88
C LEU A 128 -1.73 17.45 4.04
N LYS A 129 -2.30 17.84 5.19
CA LYS A 129 -1.52 18.13 6.40
C LYS A 129 -0.67 16.92 6.82
N ALA A 130 -1.26 15.73 6.92
CA ALA A 130 -0.54 14.52 7.33
C ALA A 130 0.62 14.19 6.39
N MET A 131 0.43 14.34 5.08
CA MET A 131 1.49 14.09 4.10
C MET A 131 2.58 15.17 4.10
N LEU A 132 2.23 16.43 4.36
CA LEU A 132 3.19 17.53 4.47
C LEU A 132 3.99 17.48 5.78
N ASP A 133 3.43 16.90 6.84
CA ASP A 133 4.08 16.71 8.14
C ASP A 133 5.13 15.58 8.13
N LEU A 134 5.25 14.81 7.03
CA LEU A 134 6.32 13.82 6.86
C LEU A 134 7.70 14.50 6.89
N ASP A 135 8.56 14.03 7.79
CA ASP A 135 9.97 14.41 7.91
C ASP A 135 10.81 13.62 6.90
N TYR A 136 10.86 14.15 5.69
CA TYR A 136 11.72 13.66 4.61
C TYR A 136 12.23 14.83 3.76
N PRO A 137 13.45 14.77 3.19
CA PRO A 137 13.96 15.83 2.31
C PRO A 137 13.03 16.09 1.12
N ARG A 138 12.65 17.34 0.90
CA ARG A 138 11.61 17.72 -0.08
C ARG A 138 12.05 17.53 -1.53
N ASP A 139 13.36 17.54 -1.77
CA ASP A 139 14.01 17.21 -3.04
C ASP A 139 14.03 15.70 -3.33
N ARG A 140 13.75 14.87 -2.32
CA ARG A 140 13.75 13.39 -2.42
C ARG A 140 12.39 12.77 -2.13
N LEU A 141 11.38 13.60 -1.90
CA LEU A 141 10.02 13.17 -1.67
C LEU A 141 9.18 13.53 -2.89
N GLU A 142 8.34 12.60 -3.32
CA GLU A 142 7.27 12.82 -4.27
C GLU A 142 5.98 12.31 -3.64
N ILE A 143 4.89 13.07 -3.75
CA ILE A 143 3.57 12.66 -3.27
C ILE A 143 2.60 12.68 -4.45
N LEU A 144 1.99 11.54 -4.75
CA LEU A 144 1.06 11.31 -5.84
C LEU A 144 -0.33 11.01 -5.28
N PHE A 145 -1.26 11.94 -5.48
CA PHE A 145 -2.67 11.71 -5.19
C PHE A 145 -3.36 11.17 -6.44
N ALA A 146 -3.78 9.90 -6.42
CA ALA A 146 -4.48 9.24 -7.52
C ALA A 146 -6.00 9.39 -7.35
N LEU A 147 -6.61 10.28 -8.15
CA LEU A 147 -8.04 10.55 -8.13
C LEU A 147 -8.67 10.07 -9.42
N LYS A 148 -9.88 9.53 -9.38
CA LYS A 148 -10.61 9.24 -10.62
C LYS A 148 -11.00 10.55 -11.32
N GLU A 149 -10.93 10.58 -12.65
CA GLU A 149 -11.23 11.79 -13.43
C GLU A 149 -12.67 12.32 -13.25
N ASP A 150 -13.61 11.46 -12.87
CA ASP A 150 -15.01 11.81 -12.60
C ASP A 150 -15.27 12.28 -11.16
N ASP A 151 -14.26 12.25 -10.29
CA ASP A 151 -14.36 12.74 -8.91
C ASP A 151 -14.09 14.26 -8.82
N HIS A 152 -14.98 15.03 -9.46
CA HIS A 152 -14.84 16.48 -9.56
C HIS A 152 -14.82 17.19 -8.20
N ALA A 153 -15.53 16.66 -7.20
CA ALA A 153 -15.58 17.25 -5.86
C ALA A 153 -14.22 17.16 -5.16
N THR A 154 -13.60 15.98 -5.15
CA THR A 154 -12.28 15.79 -4.52
C THR A 154 -11.19 16.52 -5.31
N ILE A 155 -11.26 16.51 -6.65
CA ILE A 155 -10.33 17.28 -7.50
C ILE A 155 -10.43 18.78 -7.18
N ALA A 156 -11.65 19.31 -7.05
CA ALA A 156 -11.87 20.71 -6.69
C ALA A 156 -11.30 21.04 -5.30
N ALA A 157 -11.47 20.13 -4.32
CA ALA A 157 -10.93 20.28 -2.98
C ALA A 157 -9.39 20.39 -3.00
N PHE A 158 -8.69 19.58 -3.80
CA PHE A 158 -7.24 19.72 -3.98
C PHE A 158 -6.84 20.99 -4.72
N ARG A 159 -7.60 21.40 -5.75
CA ARG A 159 -7.32 22.62 -6.53
C ARG A 159 -7.49 23.90 -5.70
N ALA A 160 -8.28 23.86 -4.63
CA ALA A 160 -8.41 24.97 -3.69
C ALA A 160 -7.18 25.12 -2.76
N GLN A 161 -6.29 24.12 -2.70
CA GLN A 161 -5.10 24.14 -1.84
C GLN A 161 -3.85 24.65 -2.59
N ARG A 162 -2.92 25.25 -1.85
CA ARG A 162 -1.59 25.59 -2.37
C ARG A 162 -0.66 24.39 -2.22
N LEU A 163 -0.48 23.64 -3.30
CA LEU A 163 0.34 22.43 -3.31
C LEU A 163 1.82 22.75 -3.58
N PRO A 164 2.77 22.18 -2.81
CA PRO A 164 4.20 22.22 -3.14
C PRO A 164 4.52 21.49 -4.45
N GLY A 165 5.66 21.82 -5.07
CA GLY A 165 6.07 21.23 -6.36
C GLY A 165 6.31 19.72 -6.34
N TYR A 166 6.57 19.14 -5.17
CA TYR A 166 6.71 17.69 -5.00
C TYR A 166 5.38 16.94 -4.81
N VAL A 167 4.26 17.66 -4.77
CA VAL A 167 2.91 17.09 -4.67
C VAL A 167 2.21 17.16 -6.02
N LYS A 168 1.75 16.01 -6.52
CA LYS A 168 1.11 15.89 -7.83
C LYS A 168 -0.27 15.25 -7.69
N ILE A 169 -1.24 15.80 -8.41
CA ILE A 169 -2.58 15.22 -8.57
C ILE A 169 -2.58 14.44 -9.88
N ILE A 170 -2.87 13.15 -9.79
CA ILE A 170 -2.98 12.25 -10.93
C ILE A 170 -4.46 11.96 -11.17
N GLU A 171 -5.01 12.54 -12.24
CA GLU A 171 -6.36 12.22 -12.73
C GLU A 171 -6.29 10.87 -13.48
N VAL A 172 -6.74 9.81 -12.82
CA VAL A 172 -6.81 8.45 -13.35
C VAL A 172 -7.97 8.38 -14.35
N PRO A 173 -7.71 8.05 -15.63
CA PRO A 173 -8.76 7.96 -16.65
C PRO A 173 -9.81 6.91 -16.27
N ASP A 174 -11.04 7.04 -16.76
CA ASP A 174 -12.05 6.02 -16.51
C ASP A 174 -11.68 4.68 -17.15
N GLY A 175 -12.22 3.60 -16.59
CA GLY A 175 -11.99 2.25 -17.06
C GLY A 175 -12.17 1.18 -15.99
N PHE A 176 -12.21 -0.07 -16.42
CA PHE A 176 -12.53 -1.23 -15.57
C PHE A 176 -11.29 -2.06 -15.22
N PRO A 177 -11.22 -2.65 -14.01
CA PRO A 177 -12.18 -2.49 -12.90
C PRO A 177 -12.03 -1.14 -12.18
N ARG A 178 -13.13 -0.55 -11.70
CA ARG A 178 -13.16 0.77 -11.03
C ARG A 178 -12.78 0.70 -9.54
N ILE A 179 -11.72 -0.05 -9.21
CA ILE A 179 -11.26 -0.34 -7.85
C ILE A 179 -9.94 0.36 -7.50
N LYS A 180 -9.64 0.48 -6.21
CA LYS A 180 -8.43 1.11 -5.66
C LYS A 180 -7.12 0.56 -6.29
N PRO A 181 -6.91 -0.76 -6.47
CA PRO A 181 -5.73 -1.28 -7.14
C PRO A 181 -5.45 -0.71 -8.53
N ARG A 182 -6.49 -0.39 -9.34
CA ARG A 182 -6.29 0.21 -10.67
C ARG A 182 -5.73 1.63 -10.57
N ALA A 183 -6.28 2.44 -9.67
CA ALA A 183 -5.82 3.81 -9.46
C ALA A 183 -4.37 3.82 -8.95
N LEU A 184 -4.07 2.95 -7.98
CA LEU A 184 -2.71 2.76 -7.47
C LEU A 184 -1.72 2.34 -8.56
N ASN A 185 -2.08 1.34 -9.38
CA ASN A 185 -1.22 0.90 -10.49
C ASN A 185 -1.00 2.00 -11.55
N HIS A 186 -2.01 2.83 -11.80
CA HIS A 186 -1.87 3.96 -12.72
C HIS A 186 -0.87 4.98 -12.18
N ALA A 187 -0.98 5.36 -10.90
CA ALA A 187 -0.05 6.28 -10.26
C ALA A 187 1.35 5.67 -10.09
N LEU A 188 1.45 4.37 -9.82
CA LEU A 188 2.72 3.65 -9.70
C LEU A 188 3.54 3.73 -10.99
N GLY A 189 2.89 3.64 -12.16
CA GLY A 189 3.58 3.80 -13.44
C GLY A 189 4.13 5.21 -13.71
N LEU A 190 3.84 6.18 -12.82
CA LEU A 190 4.33 7.56 -12.87
C LEU A 190 5.28 7.89 -11.71
N ALA A 191 5.35 7.03 -10.71
CA ALA A 191 6.23 7.18 -9.56
C ALA A 191 7.69 7.09 -10.00
N THR A 192 8.52 7.98 -9.46
CA THR A 192 9.95 8.06 -9.80
C THR A 192 10.88 7.68 -8.67
N GLY A 193 10.35 7.42 -7.47
CA GLY A 193 11.11 7.08 -6.29
C GLY A 193 11.78 5.71 -6.38
N ASP A 194 12.91 5.57 -5.70
CA ASP A 194 13.59 4.29 -5.46
C ASP A 194 12.76 3.40 -4.52
N LEU A 195 12.04 4.03 -3.58
CA LEU A 195 11.08 3.41 -2.68
C LEU A 195 9.67 3.95 -2.92
N VAL A 196 8.67 3.09 -2.70
CA VAL A 196 7.25 3.45 -2.82
C VAL A 196 6.52 3.09 -1.53
N VAL A 197 5.64 3.99 -1.08
CA VAL A 197 4.67 3.71 0.00
C VAL A 197 3.27 4.01 -0.50
N ILE A 198 2.33 3.20 -0.05
CA ILE A 198 0.90 3.39 -0.30
C ILE A 198 0.26 3.75 1.03
N TYR A 199 -0.47 4.86 1.06
CA TYR A 199 -1.34 5.22 2.19
C TYR A 199 -2.80 5.27 1.76
N ASP A 200 -3.66 5.12 2.75
CA ASP A 200 -5.10 5.34 2.66
C ASP A 200 -5.43 6.81 2.97
N ALA A 201 -6.62 7.27 2.58
CA ALA A 201 -6.95 8.70 2.67
C ALA A 201 -7.09 9.17 4.14
N GLU A 202 -7.42 8.25 5.03
CA GLU A 202 -7.54 8.43 6.47
C GLU A 202 -6.23 8.23 7.25
N ASP A 203 -5.17 7.73 6.59
CA ASP A 203 -3.91 7.41 7.27
C ASP A 203 -3.22 8.68 7.80
N ARG A 204 -2.67 8.54 9.01
CA ARG A 204 -1.91 9.59 9.69
C ARG A 204 -0.54 9.02 10.07
N PRO A 205 0.39 8.88 9.11
CA PRO A 205 1.70 8.33 9.39
C PRO A 205 2.45 9.20 10.39
N ARG A 206 3.33 8.58 11.18
CA ARG A 206 4.29 9.33 11.98
C ARG A 206 5.22 10.11 11.05
N ALA A 207 5.64 11.29 11.47
CA ALA A 207 6.52 12.15 10.67
C ALA A 207 7.81 11.43 10.23
N ASP A 208 8.39 10.60 11.09
CA ASP A 208 9.64 9.88 10.86
C ASP A 208 9.50 8.53 10.13
N GLN A 209 8.28 8.10 9.79
CA GLN A 209 8.02 6.73 9.31
C GLN A 209 8.78 6.38 8.02
N LEU A 210 8.88 7.32 7.06
CA LEU A 210 9.61 7.06 5.81
C LEU A 210 11.10 6.86 6.05
N ARG A 211 11.69 7.60 6.98
CA ARG A 211 13.10 7.41 7.38
C ARG A 211 13.30 6.06 8.04
N GLU A 212 12.38 5.65 8.92
CA GLU A 212 12.42 4.34 9.55
C GLU A 212 12.34 3.20 8.53
N ALA A 213 11.42 3.30 7.57
CA ALA A 213 11.29 2.33 6.49
C ALA A 213 12.55 2.27 5.60
N ALA A 214 13.08 3.43 5.19
CA ALA A 214 14.30 3.50 4.39
C ALA A 214 15.51 2.85 5.11
N ARG A 215 15.64 3.08 6.42
CA ARG A 215 16.64 2.41 7.27
C ARG A 215 16.46 0.91 7.32
N ALA A 216 15.22 0.45 7.44
CA ALA A 216 14.92 -0.97 7.50
C ALA A 216 15.23 -1.67 6.16
N PHE A 217 14.97 -1.02 5.01
CA PHE A 217 15.44 -1.50 3.70
C PHE A 217 16.97 -1.52 3.61
N ALA A 218 17.65 -0.46 4.06
CA ALA A 218 19.11 -0.39 4.01
C ALA A 218 19.81 -1.45 4.89
N ARG A 219 19.22 -1.81 6.05
CA ARG A 219 19.72 -2.88 6.92
C ARG A 219 19.27 -4.28 6.49
N GLY A 220 18.20 -4.36 5.72
CA GLY A 220 17.59 -5.60 5.31
C GLY A 220 18.47 -6.41 4.36
N SER A 221 18.08 -7.68 4.16
CA SER A 221 18.64 -8.47 3.06
C SER A 221 18.35 -7.78 1.71
N PRO A 222 19.23 -7.90 0.70
CA PRO A 222 18.94 -7.45 -0.67
C PRO A 222 17.65 -8.03 -1.27
N MET A 223 17.12 -9.13 -0.69
CA MET A 223 15.84 -9.72 -1.10
C MET A 223 14.61 -9.10 -0.40
N LEU A 224 14.79 -8.16 0.53
CA LEU A 224 13.69 -7.51 1.22
C LEU A 224 12.93 -6.59 0.27
N ALA A 225 11.73 -7.02 -0.14
CA ALA A 225 10.93 -6.31 -1.13
C ALA A 225 9.80 -5.45 -0.52
N CYS A 226 9.37 -5.74 0.71
CA CYS A 226 8.22 -5.06 1.33
C CYS A 226 8.39 -4.98 2.85
N ILE A 227 7.98 -3.84 3.41
CA ILE A 227 7.94 -3.58 4.84
C ILE A 227 6.53 -3.10 5.18
N GLN A 228 5.89 -3.76 6.12
CA GLN A 228 4.56 -3.39 6.61
C GLN A 228 4.70 -2.56 7.89
N ALA A 229 4.22 -1.33 7.86
CA ALA A 229 4.07 -0.55 9.08
C ALA A 229 2.85 -1.04 9.89
N PRO A 230 2.91 -1.03 11.23
CA PRO A 230 1.78 -1.43 12.06
C PRO A 230 0.62 -0.44 11.91
N LEU A 231 -0.59 -0.96 11.69
CA LEU A 231 -1.80 -0.14 11.59
C LEU A 231 -2.43 0.01 12.97
N ARG A 232 -2.58 1.25 13.44
CA ARG A 232 -3.11 1.55 14.78
C ARG A 232 -4.35 2.41 14.67
N PRO A 233 -5.49 1.99 15.26
CA PRO A 233 -6.64 2.87 15.40
C PRO A 233 -6.25 4.12 16.19
N VAL A 234 -6.81 5.26 15.78
CA VAL A 234 -6.70 6.51 16.55
C VAL A 234 -7.29 6.25 17.94
N ASP A 235 -6.56 6.63 18.98
CA ASP A 235 -6.94 6.47 20.40
C ASP A 235 -6.96 5.03 20.96
N ALA A 236 -6.27 4.08 20.32
CA ALA A 236 -6.08 2.71 20.81
C ALA A 236 -5.16 2.63 22.05
N THR A 237 -5.57 3.22 23.17
CA THR A 237 -4.85 3.23 24.47
C THR A 237 -5.13 1.98 25.31
N SER A 238 -6.12 1.17 24.93
CA SER A 238 -6.44 -0.08 25.64
C SER A 238 -5.43 -1.18 25.35
N PHE A 239 -5.37 -2.19 26.23
CA PHE A 239 -4.52 -3.38 26.00
C PHE A 239 -4.84 -4.05 24.66
N ILE A 240 -6.13 -4.19 24.33
CA ILE A 240 -6.59 -4.79 23.08
C ILE A 240 -6.20 -3.90 21.89
N GLY A 241 -6.37 -2.58 22.00
CA GLY A 241 -5.97 -1.63 20.97
C GLY A 241 -4.49 -1.71 20.60
N ARG A 242 -3.61 -1.94 21.60
CA ARG A 242 -2.17 -2.12 21.37
C ARG A 242 -1.78 -3.44 20.68
N ARG A 243 -2.67 -4.43 20.62
CA ARG A 243 -2.40 -5.75 20.00
C ARG A 243 -2.76 -5.82 18.52
N PHE A 244 -3.39 -4.78 17.98
CA PHE A 244 -3.56 -4.61 16.53
C PHE A 244 -2.28 -4.05 15.85
N ALA A 245 -1.22 -3.80 16.63
CA ALA A 245 0.09 -3.33 16.18
C ALA A 245 1.08 -4.49 15.97
#